data_AF-A0A645BKU3-F1
#
_entry.id   AF-A0A645BKU3-F1
#
_cell.length_a   1.000
_cell.length_b   1.000
_cell.length_c   1.000
_cell.angle_alpha   90.00
_cell.angle_beta   90.00
_cell.angle_gamma   90.00
#
_symmetry.space_group_name_H-M   'P 1'
#
loop_
_entity.id
_entity.type
_entity.pdbx_description
1 polymer ?
#
loop_
_entity_poly.entity_id
_entity_poly.type
_entity_poly.pdbx_seq_one_letter_code
_entity_poly.pdbx_strand_id
1 'polypeptide(L)' 'MILDEWSREFAFEGRRRSDLIRFGKFGGNSDYTWQWKGGTQAGTSFSVNYNLYPIPTNDLNSNSNLIQNPGY' A
#
# COMPACT_ATOMS: atom_id res chain seq x y z
N MET A 1 -16.49 9.88 2.43
CA MET A 1 -16.73 11.29 2.04
C MET A 1 -15.49 11.91 1.40
N ILE A 2 -14.40 12.20 2.12
CA ILE A 2 -13.21 12.82 1.50
C ILE A 2 -12.34 11.85 0.67
N LEU A 3 -12.15 10.62 1.15
CA LEU A 3 -11.37 9.61 0.42
C LEU A 3 -12.05 9.21 -0.91
N ASP A 4 -13.37 9.22 -0.96
CA ASP A 4 -14.13 8.93 -2.18
C ASP A 4 -14.05 10.11 -3.16
N GLU A 5 -14.06 11.35 -2.66
CA GLU A 5 -13.86 12.54 -3.47
C GLU A 5 -12.48 12.54 -4.12
N TRP A 6 -11.44 12.20 -3.36
CA TRP A 6 -10.09 12.07 -3.90
C TRP A 6 -9.97 10.96 -4.93
N SER A 7 -10.81 9.93 -4.86
CA SER A 7 -10.88 8.89 -5.90
C SER A 7 -11.54 9.36 -7.18
N ARG A 8 -12.51 10.28 -7.10
CA ARG A 8 -13.22 10.83 -8.26
C ARG A 8 -12.39 11.89 -8.96
N GLU A 9 -11.84 12.82 -8.18
CA GLU A 9 -11.08 13.97 -8.68
C GLU A 9 -9.78 13.54 -9.37
N PHE A 10 -9.05 12.58 -8.78
CA PHE A 10 -7.70 12.21 -9.23
C PHE A 10 -7.59 10.74 -9.69
N ALA A 11 -8.68 10.20 -10.24
CA ALA A 11 -8.68 8.85 -10.78
C ALA A 11 -7.58 8.71 -11.85
N PHE A 12 -6.84 7.60 -11.81
CA PHE A 12 -5.76 7.31 -12.78
C PHE A 12 -4.53 8.26 -12.76
N GLU A 13 -4.37 9.08 -11.72
CA GLU A 13 -3.24 10.02 -11.60
C GLU A 13 -2.14 9.55 -10.61
N GLY A 14 -2.07 8.25 -10.31
CA GLY A 14 -0.94 7.67 -9.56
C GLY A 14 -0.88 7.97 -8.06
N ARG A 15 -1.83 8.71 -7.50
CA ARG A 15 -1.82 9.09 -6.06
C ARG A 15 -2.60 8.16 -5.12
N ARG A 16 -3.49 7.33 -5.66
CA ARG A 16 -4.51 6.57 -4.88
C ARG A 16 -3.91 5.73 -3.75
N ARG A 17 -2.76 5.10 -3.96
CA ARG A 17 -2.08 4.27 -2.94
C ARG A 17 -1.72 5.09 -1.69
N SER A 18 -1.08 6.25 -1.88
CA SER A 18 -0.65 7.12 -0.79
C SER A 18 -1.84 7.64 0.02
N ASP A 19 -2.95 7.93 -0.66
CA ASP A 19 -4.19 8.35 -0.01
C ASP A 19 -4.79 7.21 0.82
N LEU A 20 -4.92 6.01 0.24
CA LEU A 20 -5.42 4.84 0.97
C LEU A 20 -4.57 4.55 2.21
N ILE A 21 -3.25 4.69 2.15
CA ILE A 21 -2.36 4.50 3.31
C ILE A 21 -2.61 5.56 4.37
N ARG A 22 -2.70 6.85 3.97
CA ARG A 22 -2.97 7.96 4.90
C ARG A 22 -4.26 7.76 5.69
N PHE A 23 -5.29 7.21 5.05
CA PHE A 23 -6.59 6.95 5.68
C PHE A 23 -6.68 5.57 6.35
N GLY A 24 -5.58 4.79 6.41
CA GLY A 24 -5.58 3.45 7.01
C GLY A 24 -6.42 2.42 6.24
N LYS A 25 -6.64 2.66 4.93
CA LYS A 25 -7.52 1.87 4.07
C LYS A 25 -6.79 0.93 3.11
N PHE A 26 -5.45 0.97 3.02
CA PHE A 26 -4.66 0.09 2.15
C PHE A 26 -4.42 -1.31 2.78
N GLY A 27 -3.31 -1.52 3.49
CA GLY A 27 -2.99 -2.76 4.21
C GLY A 27 -3.26 -2.70 5.71
N GLY A 28 -3.16 -3.84 6.39
CA GLY A 28 -3.42 -4.00 7.83
C GLY A 28 -4.90 -4.22 8.16
N ASN A 29 -5.33 -3.75 9.32
CA ASN A 29 -6.72 -3.79 9.78
C ASN A 29 -7.58 -2.73 9.06
N SER A 30 -7.68 -2.85 7.74
CA SER A 30 -8.52 -2.00 6.89
C SER A 30 -9.92 -2.60 6.74
N ASP A 31 -10.93 -1.78 7.01
CA ASP A 31 -12.36 -2.00 6.75
C ASP A 31 -12.76 -1.66 5.30
N TYR A 32 -11.80 -1.25 4.47
CA TYR A 32 -12.03 -0.86 3.08
C TYR A 32 -11.52 -1.94 2.13
N THR A 33 -12.47 -2.65 1.53
CA THR A 33 -12.22 -3.77 0.62
C THR A 33 -12.72 -3.42 -0.77
N TRP A 34 -11.93 -3.75 -1.79
CA TRP A 34 -12.28 -3.62 -3.19
C TRP A 34 -11.99 -4.93 -3.91
N GLN A 35 -12.60 -5.11 -5.08
CA GLN A 35 -12.38 -6.31 -5.89
C GLN A 35 -10.89 -6.52 -6.18
N TRP A 36 -10.42 -7.75 -6.00
CA TRP A 36 -9.02 -8.15 -6.22
C TRP A 36 -8.00 -7.57 -5.22
N LYS A 37 -8.44 -6.88 -4.16
CA LYS A 37 -7.55 -6.53 -3.03
C LYS A 37 -6.95 -7.81 -2.44
N GLY A 38 -5.63 -7.85 -2.25
CA GLY A 38 -4.97 -9.01 -1.65
C GLY A 38 -5.10 -10.32 -2.43
N GLY A 39 -5.47 -10.28 -3.72
CA GLY A 39 -5.45 -11.45 -4.61
C GLY A 39 -6.72 -12.31 -4.63
N THR A 40 -7.79 -11.93 -3.96
CA THR A 40 -9.09 -12.65 -4.03
C THR A 40 -10.15 -11.80 -4.72
N GLN A 41 -11.10 -12.42 -5.43
CA GLN A 41 -12.12 -11.68 -6.20
C GLN A 41 -12.94 -10.73 -5.31
N ALA A 42 -13.38 -11.20 -4.14
CA ALA A 42 -14.12 -10.40 -3.17
C ALA A 42 -13.23 -9.37 -2.43
N GLY A 43 -11.91 -9.51 -2.54
CA GLY A 43 -10.93 -8.75 -1.79
C GLY A 43 -10.65 -9.36 -0.42
N THR A 44 -9.38 -9.33 0.01
CA THR A 44 -8.94 -9.75 1.34
C THR A 44 -7.90 -8.79 1.89
N SER A 45 -7.80 -8.73 3.21
CA SER A 45 -6.76 -7.96 3.90
C SER A 45 -5.39 -8.60 3.71
N PHE A 46 -4.35 -7.78 3.79
CA PHE A 46 -2.96 -8.19 3.75
C PHE A 46 -2.15 -7.41 4.78
N SER A 47 -0.93 -7.86 5.08
CA SER A 47 -0.09 -7.28 6.14
C SER A 47 0.11 -5.76 5.97
N VAL A 48 0.17 -5.04 7.10
CA VAL A 48 0.46 -3.60 7.14
C VAL A 48 1.84 -3.25 6.58
N ASN A 49 2.79 -4.21 6.57
CA ASN A 49 4.14 -4.02 6.07
C ASN A 49 4.15 -3.55 4.60
N TYR A 50 3.16 -3.98 3.80
CA TYR A 50 3.01 -3.59 2.40
C TYR A 50 2.58 -2.13 2.17
N ASN A 51 2.32 -1.38 3.24
CA ASN A 51 2.17 0.08 3.15
C ASN A 51 3.48 0.78 2.78
N LEU A 52 4.64 0.14 2.97
CA LEU A 52 5.93 0.59 2.45
C LEU A 52 6.44 -0.42 1.43
N TYR A 53 7.09 0.05 0.36
CA TYR A 53 7.75 -0.88 -0.56
C TYR A 53 9.08 -1.37 0.05
N PRO A 54 9.54 -2.58 -0.28
CA PRO A 54 10.86 -3.03 0.15
C PRO A 54 11.95 -2.20 -0.52
N ILE A 55 13.06 -2.04 0.19
CA ILE A 55 14.31 -1.63 -0.46
C ILE A 55 14.74 -2.78 -1.39
N PRO A 56 15.09 -2.51 -2.66
CA PRO A 56 15.55 -3.54 -3.59
C PRO A 56 16.74 -4.33 -3.02
N THR A 57 16.73 -5.66 -3.17
CA THR A 57 17.80 -6.54 -2.66
C THR A 57 19.18 -6.17 -3.23
N ASN A 58 19.23 -5.73 -4.49
CA ASN A 58 20.48 -5.30 -5.12
C ASN A 58 21.08 -4.06 -4.43
N ASP A 59 20.24 -3.13 -3.97
CA ASP A 59 20.69 -1.93 -3.25
C ASP A 59 21.18 -2.30 -1.84
N LEU A 60 20.47 -3.21 -1.15
CA LEU A 60 20.90 -3.74 0.15
C LEU A 60 22.25 -4.46 0.05
N ASN A 61 22.46 -5.25 -1.00
CA ASN A 61 23.74 -5.94 -1.23
C ASN A 61 24.87 -4.95 -1.57
N SER A 62 24.56 -3.85 -2.24
CA SER A 62 25.56 -2.86 -2.70
C SER A 62 25.90 -1.81 -1.64
N ASN A 63 25.01 -1.55 -0.68
CA ASN A 63 25.18 -0.51 0.34
C ASN A 63 24.78 -1.03 1.73
N SER A 64 25.78 -1.36 2.55
CA SER A 64 25.61 -1.86 3.92
C SER A 64 25.03 -0.84 4.91
N ASN A 65 24.90 0.44 4.53
CA ASN A 65 24.23 1.44 5.36
C ASN A 65 22.71 1.40 5.23
N LEU A 66 22.17 0.69 4.23
CA LEU A 66 20.72 0.55 4.06
C LEU A 66 20.19 -0.54 4.98
N ILE A 67 19.11 -0.22 5.70
CA ILE A 67 18.39 -1.14 6.57
C ILE A 67 17.02 -1.38 5.95
N GLN A 68 16.64 -2.65 5.79
CA GLN A 68 15.35 -3.03 5.20
C GLN A 68 14.17 -2.50 6.02
N ASN A 69 13.07 -2.18 5.32
CA ASN A 69 11.80 -1.85 5.95
C ASN A 69 11.27 -3.03 6.78
N PRO A 70 10.68 -2.80 7.96
CA PRO A 70 10.23 -3.88 8.83
C PRO A 70 9.30 -4.88 8.14
N GLY A 71 9.58 -6.18 8.32
CA GLY A 71 8.73 -7.27 7.84
C GLY A 71 8.88 -7.63 6.36
N TYR A 72 9.99 -7.21 5.74
CA TYR A 72 10.51 -7.69 4.46
C TYR A 72 11.79 -8.48 4.63
#